data_AF-A0A6A6Y703-F1
#
_entry.id   AF-A0A6A6Y703-F1
#
_cell.length_a   1.000
_cell.length_b   1.000
_cell.length_c   1.000
_cell.angle_alpha   90.00
_cell.angle_beta   90.00
_cell.angle_gamma   90.00
#
_symmetry.space_group_name_H-M   'P 1'
#
loop_
_entity.id
_entity.type
_entity.pdbx_description
1 polymer ?
#
loop_
_entity_poly.entity_id
_entity_poly.type
_entity_poly.pdbx_seq_one_letter_code
_entity_poly.pdbx_strand_id
1 'polypeptide(L)'
;ELVQILLNAGADVNALPADNNGRTALQGAAEDGDIKLVQMLLDVGADVNALPADECGRTALQAAVQNGNIELVQILLDAGADVNA
;
A
#
# COMPACT_ATOMS: atom_id res chain seq x y z
N GLU A 1 12.82 -10.21 1.86
CA GLU A 1 13.97 -10.40 0.93
C GLU A 1 13.68 -9.77 -0.42
N LEU A 2 12.57 -10.10 -1.08
CA LEU A 2 12.20 -9.52 -2.39
C LEU A 2 12.15 -7.98 -2.40
N VAL A 3 11.46 -7.34 -1.45
CA VAL A 3 11.38 -5.86 -1.36
C VAL A 3 12.78 -5.24 -1.29
N GLN A 4 13.65 -5.79 -0.42
CA GLN A 4 15.02 -5.28 -0.28
C GLN A 4 15.85 -5.44 -1.56
N ILE A 5 15.66 -6.52 -2.31
CA ILE A 5 16.33 -6.72 -3.61
C ILE A 5 15.91 -5.61 -4.60
N LEU A 6 14.61 -5.31 -4.68
CA LEU A 6 14.10 -4.28 -5.58
C LEU A 6 14.60 -2.88 -5.19
N LEU A 7 14.59 -2.54 -3.90
CA LEU A 7 15.11 -1.27 -3.41
C LEU A 7 16.61 -1.13 -3.67
N ASN A 8 17.38 -2.20 -3.46
CA ASN A 8 18.82 -2.21 -3.77
C ASN A 8 19.09 -2.06 -5.29
N ALA A 9 18.14 -2.45 -6.14
CA ALA A 9 18.19 -2.25 -7.58
C ALA A 9 17.73 -0.84 -8.02
N GLY A 10 17.36 0.03 -7.07
CA GLY A 10 16.93 1.40 -7.33
C GLY A 10 15.43 1.58 -7.56
N ALA A 11 14.60 0.60 -7.17
CA ALA A 11 13.16 0.79 -7.18
C ALA A 11 12.75 1.89 -6.19
N ASP A 12 11.81 2.74 -6.61
CA ASP A 12 11.17 3.71 -5.74
C ASP A 12 9.98 3.04 -5.02
N VAL A 13 10.05 2.96 -3.70
CA VAL A 13 8.96 2.39 -2.87
C VAL A 13 7.66 3.18 -3.04
N ASN A 14 7.75 4.47 -3.35
CA ASN A 14 6.64 5.39 -3.49
C ASN A 14 6.36 5.76 -4.95
N ALA A 15 6.77 4.90 -5.89
CA ALA A 15 6.42 5.06 -7.30
C ALA A 15 4.90 5.25 -7.45
N LEU A 16 4.53 6.32 -8.17
CA LEU A 16 3.14 6.69 -8.37
C LEU A 16 2.39 5.59 -9.14
N PRO A 17 1.10 5.36 -8.83
CA PRO A 17 0.29 4.45 -9.62
C PRO A 17 0.12 5.02 -11.03
N ALA A 18 -0.04 4.13 -12.02
CA ALA A 18 -0.52 4.54 -13.34
C ALA A 18 -1.98 5.05 -13.24
N ASP A 19 -2.35 6.01 -14.08
CA ASP A 19 -3.66 6.67 -14.06
C ASP A 19 -4.84 5.68 -14.11
N ASN A 20 -4.68 4.59 -14.89
CA ASN A 20 -5.73 3.60 -15.12
C ASN A 20 -5.43 2.28 -14.42
N ASN A 21 -6.22 1.96 -13.39
CA ASN A 21 -6.09 0.74 -12.58
C ASN A 21 -4.71 0.57 -11.91
N GLY A 22 -3.91 1.64 -11.81
CA GLY A 22 -2.61 1.58 -11.16
C GLY A 22 -2.73 1.41 -9.64
N ARG A 23 -1.64 0.91 -9.05
CA ARG A 23 -1.45 0.79 -7.60
C ARG A 23 -0.02 1.17 -7.26
N THR A 24 0.18 1.84 -6.13
CA THR A 24 1.48 1.81 -5.48
C THR A 24 1.77 0.39 -4.97
N ALA A 25 3.02 0.09 -4.64
CA ALA A 25 3.38 -1.19 -4.05
C ALA A 25 2.53 -1.50 -2.79
N LEU A 26 2.30 -0.48 -1.95
CA LEU A 26 1.51 -0.62 -0.73
C LEU A 26 0.03 -0.85 -1.01
N GLN A 27 -0.56 -0.10 -1.94
CA GLN A 27 -1.97 -0.27 -2.34
C GLN A 27 -2.20 -1.67 -2.92
N GLY A 28 -1.28 -2.17 -3.75
CA GLY A 28 -1.35 -3.51 -4.32
C GLY A 28 -1.23 -4.61 -3.27
N ALA A 29 -0.29 -4.48 -2.33
CA ALA A 29 -0.14 -5.42 -1.22
C ALA A 29 -1.39 -5.44 -0.31
N ALA A 30 -2.00 -4.28 -0.07
CA ALA A 30 -3.23 -4.18 0.71
C ALA A 30 -4.44 -4.78 -0.02
N GLU A 31 -4.51 -4.62 -1.35
CA GLU A 31 -5.53 -5.24 -2.20
C GLU A 31 -5.39 -6.77 -2.27
N ASP A 32 -4.19 -7.33 -2.18
CA ASP A 32 -3.97 -8.77 -2.06
C ASP A 32 -4.21 -9.28 -0.62
N GLY A 33 -4.20 -8.37 0.37
CA GLY A 33 -4.33 -8.71 1.78
C GLY A 33 -3.04 -9.28 2.39
N ASP A 34 -1.89 -9.12 1.73
CA ASP A 34 -0.59 -9.61 2.21
C ASP A 34 -0.05 -8.72 3.32
N ILE A 35 -0.44 -9.04 4.56
CA ILE A 35 -0.02 -8.35 5.78
C ILE A 35 1.50 -8.27 5.91
N LYS A 36 2.21 -9.35 5.55
CA LYS A 36 3.66 -9.40 5.69
C LYS A 36 4.34 -8.45 4.70
N LEU A 37 3.84 -8.39 3.48
CA LEU A 37 4.35 -7.46 2.48
C LEU A 37 4.00 -6.01 2.83
N VAL A 38 2.79 -5.74 3.31
CA VAL A 38 2.38 -4.42 3.81
C VAL A 38 3.32 -3.93 4.91
N GLN A 39 3.57 -4.75 5.94
CA GLN A 39 4.48 -4.38 7.02
C GLN A 39 5.89 -4.10 6.49
N MET A 40 6.41 -4.95 5.60
CA MET A 40 7.74 -4.77 5.01
C MET A 40 7.84 -3.47 4.21
N LEU A 41 6.78 -3.08 3.49
CA LEU A 41 6.72 -1.83 2.73
C LEU A 41 6.65 -0.60 3.64
N LEU A 42 5.86 -0.67 4.73
CA LEU A 42 5.80 0.38 5.74
C LEU A 42 7.16 0.57 6.44
N ASP A 43 7.83 -0.53 6.80
CA ASP A 43 9.15 -0.51 7.47
C ASP A 43 10.23 0.16 6.62
N VAL A 44 10.11 0.11 5.29
CA VAL A 44 11.03 0.75 4.34
C VAL A 44 10.55 2.13 3.85
N GLY A 45 9.49 2.68 4.46
CA GLY A 45 9.04 4.05 4.23
C GLY A 45 8.04 4.23 3.10
N ALA A 46 7.24 3.20 2.78
CA ALA A 46 6.08 3.40 1.91
C ALA A 46 5.10 4.41 2.51
N ASP A 47 4.62 5.33 1.69
CA ASP A 47 3.63 6.33 2.08
C ASP A 47 2.25 5.67 2.23
N VAL A 48 1.80 5.54 3.47
CA VAL A 48 0.50 4.96 3.83
C VAL A 48 -0.68 5.74 3.23
N ASN A 49 -0.48 7.04 2.97
CA ASN A 49 -1.50 7.95 2.43
C ASN A 49 -1.24 8.30 0.96
N ALA A 50 -0.46 7.48 0.25
CA ALA A 50 -0.20 7.70 -1.16
C ALA A 50 -1.52 7.78 -1.95
N LEU A 51 -1.61 8.79 -2.82
CA LEU A 51 -2.80 9.03 -3.64
C LEU A 51 -3.09 7.81 -4.53
N PRO A 52 -4.38 7.43 -4.66
CA PRO A 52 -4.77 6.35 -5.55
C PRO A 52 -4.71 6.79 -7.02
N ALA A 53 -4.77 5.83 -7.94
CA ALA A 53 -4.96 6.11 -9.36
C ALA A 53 -6.27 6.90 -9.62
N ASP A 54 -6.29 7.71 -10.67
CA ASP A 54 -7.47 8.50 -11.05
C ASP A 54 -8.68 7.61 -11.40
N GLU A 55 -8.44 6.52 -12.12
CA GLU A 55 -9.48 5.54 -12.48
C GLU A 55 -9.36 4.27 -11.66
N CYS A 56 -10.46 3.92 -10.97
CA CYS A 56 -10.56 2.70 -10.14
C CYS A 56 -9.48 2.58 -9.06
N GLY A 57 -8.92 3.71 -8.63
CA GLY A 57 -7.96 3.80 -7.55
C GLY A 57 -8.59 3.53 -6.18
N ARG A 58 -7.78 3.00 -5.26
CA ARG A 58 -8.11 2.83 -3.84
C ARG A 58 -6.87 3.16 -3.01
N THR A 59 -7.05 3.85 -1.89
CA THR A 59 -5.98 3.93 -0.89
C THR A 59 -5.69 2.55 -0.32
N ALA A 60 -4.53 2.37 0.32
CA ALA A 60 -4.21 1.10 0.96
C ALA A 60 -5.27 0.73 2.01
N LEU A 61 -5.78 1.72 2.76
CA LEU A 61 -6.84 1.51 3.75
C LEU A 61 -8.16 1.09 3.11
N GLN A 62 -8.60 1.77 2.04
CA GLN A 62 -9.82 1.40 1.31
C GLN A 62 -9.73 -0.03 0.73
N ALA A 63 -8.56 -0.41 0.21
CA ALA A 63 -8.33 -1.76 -0.30
C ALA A 63 -8.42 -2.83 0.81
N ALA A 64 -7.82 -2.58 1.97
CA ALA A 64 -7.91 -3.47 3.13
C ALA A 64 -9.35 -3.62 3.64
N VAL A 65 -10.11 -2.53 3.70
CA VAL A 65 -11.52 -2.52 4.10
C VAL A 65 -12.38 -3.34 3.13
N GLN A 66 -12.15 -3.20 1.82
CA GLN A 66 -12.90 -3.97 0.81
C GLN A 66 -12.71 -5.47 0.97
N ASN A 67 -11.52 -5.92 1.36
CA ASN A 67 -11.23 -7.31 1.64
C ASN A 67 -11.79 -7.81 2.97
N GLY A 68 -12.29 -6.91 3.83
CA GLY A 68 -12.74 -7.24 5.19
C GLY A 68 -11.62 -7.69 6.13
N ASN A 69 -10.36 -7.38 5.79
CA ASN A 69 -9.21 -7.80 6.59
C ASN A 69 -8.97 -6.83 7.76
N ILE A 70 -9.61 -7.12 8.89
CA ILE A 70 -9.57 -6.27 10.11
C ILE A 70 -8.14 -6.07 10.63
N GLU A 71 -7.31 -7.10 10.61
CA GLU A 71 -5.92 -7.02 11.07
C GLU A 71 -5.13 -6.03 10.19
N LEU A 72 -5.27 -6.15 8.87
CA LEU A 72 -4.62 -5.23 7.94
C LEU A 72 -5.12 -3.79 8.08
N VAL A 73 -6.43 -3.59 8.31
CA VAL A 73 -7.00 -2.27 8.60
C VAL A 73 -6.33 -1.67 9.83
N GLN A 74 -6.16 -2.44 10.91
CA GLN A 74 -5.51 -1.94 12.12
C GLN A 74 -4.05 -1.58 11.87
N ILE A 75 -3.29 -2.40 11.14
CA ILE A 75 -1.89 -2.13 10.78
C ILE A 75 -1.76 -0.80 10.02
N LEU A 76 -2.63 -0.56 9.03
CA LEU A 76 -2.59 0.67 8.25
C LEU A 76 -2.99 1.89 9.09
N LEU A 77 -3.98 1.77 9.99
CA LEU A 77 -4.36 2.84 10.91
C LEU A 77 -3.23 3.16 11.92
N ASP A 78 -2.57 2.14 12.46
CA ASP A 78 -1.43 2.30 13.37
C ASP A 78 -0.24 2.96 12.66
N ALA A 79 -0.10 2.73 11.35
CA ALA A 79 0.87 3.39 10.49
C ALA A 79 0.47 4.84 10.09
N GLY A 80 -0.70 5.32 10.50
CA GLY A 80 -1.16 6.69 10.26
C GLY A 80 -1.98 6.89 8.98
N ALA A 81 -2.63 5.84 8.46
CA ALA A 81 -3.60 5.98 7.38
C ALA A 81 -4.72 6.97 7.75
N ASP A 82 -5.05 7.89 6.85
CA ASP A 82 -6.20 8.79 7.03
C ASP A 82 -7.50 8.02 6.82
N VAL A 83 -8.28 7.94 7.89
CA VAL A 83 -9.60 7.28 7.90
C VAL A 83 -10.62 7.95 6.97
N ASN A 84 -10.39 9.21 6.59
CA ASN A 84 -11.29 9.99 5.75
C ASN A 84 -10.83 10.12 4.28
N ALA A 85 -9.76 9.42 3.90
CA ALA A 85 -9.23 9.45 2.53
C ALA A 85 -10.14 8.74 1.52
#